data_AF-A0A3Q9P0U1-F1
#
_entry.id   AF-A0A3Q9P0U1-F1
#
_cell.length_a   1.000
_cell.length_b   1.000
_cell.length_c   1.000
_cell.angle_alpha   90.00
_cell.angle_beta   90.00
_cell.angle_gamma   90.00
#
_symmetry.space_group_name_H-M   'P 1'
#
loop_
_entity.id
_entity.type
_entity.pdbx_description
1 polymer ?
#
loop_
_entity_poly.entity_id
_entity_poly.type
_entity_poly.pdbx_seq_one_letter_code
_entity_poly.pdbx_strand_id
1 'polypeptide(L)'
;MLSVYSRTMTIQSEEQTAVSENERIGLEVRAWMVRKQLKQADVAQLLGFAQKNVSNRLRGQIPFRIDELLAIANYMDITLAQLLGNEIVNEKNPHPMDGGSSTVAGGRLDLPTSRL
;
A
#
# COMPACT_ATOMS: atom_id res chain seq x y z
N MET A 1 22.84 28.38 22.17
CA MET A 1 22.77 27.68 20.87
C MET A 1 23.91 26.66 20.88
N LEU A 2 23.76 25.34 20.93
CA LEU A 2 22.70 24.36 20.66
C LEU A 2 22.79 23.19 21.67
N SER A 3 21.66 22.54 21.94
CA SER A 3 21.48 21.35 22.78
C SER A 3 21.38 20.09 21.92
N VAL A 4 22.00 18.98 22.32
CA VAL A 4 21.66 17.63 21.80
C VAL A 4 22.13 16.57 22.82
N TYR A 5 21.25 16.13 23.71
CA TYR A 5 20.29 15.00 23.64
C TYR A 5 20.90 13.62 23.99
N SER A 6 20.36 13.09 25.08
CA SER A 6 20.70 11.85 25.76
C SER A 6 19.87 10.66 25.24
N ARG A 7 20.54 9.51 25.18
CA ARG A 7 20.10 8.16 25.63
C ARG A 7 18.97 7.38 24.93
N THR A 8 19.23 6.06 24.95
CA THR A 8 18.36 4.87 24.91
C THR A 8 17.81 4.36 23.57
N MET A 9 18.55 3.39 23.05
CA MET A 9 18.07 2.18 22.38
C MET A 9 17.40 1.23 23.39
N THR A 10 16.20 0.71 23.09
CA THR A 10 15.71 -0.66 23.40
C THR A 10 14.49 -0.93 22.54
N ILE A 11 14.63 -1.89 21.63
CA ILE A 11 13.61 -2.39 20.70
C ILE A 11 12.80 -3.46 21.43
N GLN A 12 11.47 -3.30 21.47
CA GLN A 12 10.55 -4.40 21.70
C GLN A 12 9.81 -4.67 20.38
N SER A 13 9.92 -5.92 19.93
CA SER A 13 9.19 -6.56 18.85
C SER A 13 7.70 -6.70 19.21
N GLU A 14 6.82 -6.18 18.36
CA GLU A 14 5.36 -6.39 18.40
C GLU A 14 4.82 -6.63 16.97
N GLU A 15 3.73 -7.39 16.89
CA GLU A 15 3.23 -8.16 15.75
C GLU A 15 2.89 -7.38 14.47
N GLN A 16 3.17 -8.00 13.33
CA GLN A 16 2.80 -7.56 11.99
C GLN A 16 1.27 -7.37 11.86
N THR A 17 0.82 -6.13 11.88
CA THR A 17 -0.55 -5.70 11.51
C THR A 17 -0.49 -4.82 10.25
N ALA A 18 0.05 -5.35 9.15
CA ALA A 18 0.14 -4.63 7.89
C ALA A 18 -1.14 -4.81 7.05
N VAL A 19 -1.78 -3.70 6.68
CA VAL A 19 -2.94 -3.66 5.77
C VAL A 19 -2.57 -4.31 4.43
N SER A 20 -3.36 -5.31 3.99
CA SER A 20 -3.14 -6.00 2.72
C SER A 20 -3.28 -5.05 1.52
N GLU A 21 -2.57 -5.31 0.42
CA GLU A 21 -2.71 -4.55 -0.84
C GLU A 21 -4.16 -4.49 -1.34
N ASN A 22 -4.89 -5.60 -1.23
CA ASN A 22 -6.31 -5.65 -1.57
C ASN A 22 -7.16 -4.72 -0.70
N GLU A 23 -6.80 -4.59 0.58
CA GLU A 23 -7.46 -3.69 1.51
C GLU A 23 -7.12 -2.23 1.19
N ARG A 24 -5.85 -1.91 0.86
CA ARG A 24 -5.44 -0.58 0.38
C ARG A 24 -6.24 -0.16 -0.86
N ILE A 25 -6.33 -1.05 -1.86
CA ILE A 25 -7.14 -0.81 -3.07
C ILE A 25 -8.62 -0.62 -2.71
N GLY A 26 -9.16 -1.47 -1.83
CA GLY A 26 -10.55 -1.37 -1.36
C GLY A 26 -10.87 -0.06 -0.64
N LEU A 27 -9.92 0.46 0.15
CA LEU A 27 -10.03 1.75 0.83
C LEU A 27 -10.03 2.91 -0.15
N GLU A 28 -9.16 2.89 -1.16
CA GLU A 28 -9.13 3.92 -2.21
C GLU A 28 -10.43 3.94 -3.02
N VAL A 29 -10.92 2.77 -3.44
CA VAL A 29 -12.22 2.66 -4.12
C VAL A 29 -13.34 3.22 -3.21
N ARG A 30 -13.35 2.88 -1.92
CA ARG A 30 -14.34 3.40 -0.97
C ARG A 30 -14.24 4.93 -0.82
N ALA A 31 -13.03 5.48 -0.74
CA ALA A 31 -12.82 6.92 -0.64
C ALA A 31 -13.41 7.65 -1.85
N TRP A 32 -13.20 7.11 -3.06
CA TRP A 32 -13.81 7.64 -4.28
C TRP A 32 -15.32 7.49 -4.33
N MET A 33 -15.88 6.37 -3.85
CA MET A 33 -17.32 6.21 -3.70
C MET A 33 -17.92 7.30 -2.81
N VAL A 34 -17.27 7.63 -1.68
CA VAL A 34 -17.72 8.72 -0.80
C VAL A 34 -17.69 10.06 -1.52
N ARG A 35 -16.59 10.38 -2.22
CA ARG A 35 -16.45 11.63 -3.00
C ARG A 35 -17.51 11.78 -4.08
N LYS A 36 -17.89 10.67 -4.73
CA LYS A 36 -18.88 10.61 -5.81
C LYS A 36 -20.30 10.32 -5.31
N GLN A 37 -20.50 10.22 -3.99
CA GLN A 37 -21.79 9.93 -3.34
C GLN A 37 -22.43 8.60 -3.79
N LEU A 38 -21.60 7.60 -4.09
CA LEU A 38 -22.02 6.27 -4.53
C LEU A 38 -22.16 5.29 -3.35
N LYS A 39 -23.18 4.42 -3.45
CA LYS A 39 -23.42 3.31 -2.54
C LYS A 39 -22.77 2.03 -3.07
N GLN A 40 -22.58 1.04 -2.19
CA GLN A 40 -22.11 -0.28 -2.62
C GLN A 40 -23.06 -0.97 -3.60
N ALA A 41 -24.36 -0.67 -3.52
CA ALA A 41 -25.36 -1.19 -4.44
C ALA A 41 -25.15 -0.67 -5.88
N ASP A 42 -24.72 0.59 -6.04
CA ASP A 42 -24.49 1.19 -7.36
C ASP A 42 -23.29 0.51 -8.05
N VAL A 43 -22.21 0.29 -7.30
CA VAL A 43 -21.03 -0.46 -7.78
C VAL A 43 -21.38 -1.93 -8.04
N ALA A 44 -22.25 -2.52 -7.23
CA ALA A 44 -22.70 -3.90 -7.44
C ALA A 44 -23.51 -4.03 -8.73
N GLN A 45 -24.41 -3.07 -8.99
CA GLN A 45 -25.18 -3.01 -10.23
C GLN A 45 -24.26 -2.80 -11.44
N LEU A 46 -23.29 -1.89 -11.35
CA LEU A 46 -22.29 -1.64 -12.39
C LEU A 46 -21.54 -2.91 -12.79
N LEU A 47 -21.10 -3.71 -11.80
CA LEU A 47 -20.28 -4.89 -12.02
C LEU A 47 -21.09 -6.18 -12.20
N GLY A 48 -22.42 -6.13 -12.10
CA GLY A 48 -23.27 -7.33 -12.16
C GLY A 48 -23.07 -8.28 -10.97
N PHE A 49 -22.71 -7.75 -9.80
CA PHE A 49 -22.44 -8.53 -8.58
C PHE A 49 -23.54 -8.40 -7.54
N ALA A 50 -23.57 -9.35 -6.61
CA ALA A 50 -24.27 -9.15 -5.34
C ALA A 50 -23.54 -8.10 -4.48
N GLN A 51 -24.29 -7.28 -3.73
CA GLN A 51 -23.71 -6.25 -2.85
C GLN A 51 -22.69 -6.81 -1.84
N LYS A 52 -22.92 -8.03 -1.33
CA LYS A 52 -21.97 -8.72 -0.42
C LYS A 52 -20.60 -8.90 -1.05
N ASN A 53 -20.53 -9.18 -2.35
CA ASN A 53 -19.26 -9.35 -3.06
C ASN A 53 -18.50 -8.03 -3.14
N VAL A 54 -19.19 -6.91 -3.39
CA VAL A 54 -18.59 -5.58 -3.34
C VAL A 54 -18.09 -5.26 -1.93
N SER A 55 -18.87 -5.54 -0.88
CA SER A 55 -18.44 -5.37 0.50
C SER A 55 -17.16 -6.16 0.84
N ASN A 56 -17.08 -7.43 0.42
CA ASN A 56 -15.90 -8.27 0.62
C ASN A 56 -14.66 -7.69 -0.08
N ARG A 57 -14.81 -7.15 -1.29
CA ARG A 57 -13.71 -6.53 -2.05
C ARG A 57 -13.25 -5.21 -1.44
N LEU A 58 -14.19 -4.37 -1.00
CA LEU A 58 -13.86 -3.13 -0.29
C LEU A 58 -13.18 -3.37 1.07
N ARG A 59 -13.28 -4.58 1.64
CA ARG A 59 -12.57 -5.01 2.86
C ARG A 59 -11.29 -5.79 2.55
N GLY A 60 -10.88 -5.89 1.28
CA GLY A 60 -9.67 -6.60 0.87
C GLY A 60 -9.74 -8.14 0.95
N GLN A 61 -10.91 -8.71 1.26
CA GLN A 61 -11.07 -10.18 1.37
C GLN A 61 -11.08 -10.87 0.00
N ILE A 62 -11.51 -10.14 -1.03
CA ILE A 62 -11.51 -10.58 -2.42
C ILE A 62 -10.80 -9.47 -3.21
N PRO A 63 -9.80 -9.77 -4.05
CA PRO A 63 -9.13 -8.76 -4.86
C PRO A 63 -10.10 -8.15 -5.88
N PHE A 64 -9.92 -6.89 -6.26
CA PHE A 64 -10.52 -6.37 -7.49
C PHE A 64 -9.69 -6.84 -8.69
N ARG A 65 -10.36 -7.21 -9.78
CA ARG A 65 -9.71 -7.43 -11.06
C ARG A 65 -9.49 -6.11 -11.78
N ILE A 66 -8.52 -6.07 -12.69
CA ILE A 66 -8.15 -4.85 -13.41
C ILE A 66 -9.31 -4.29 -14.26
N ASP A 67 -10.10 -5.16 -14.89
CA ASP A 67 -11.29 -4.80 -15.66
C ASP A 67 -12.39 -4.20 -14.78
N GLU A 68 -12.56 -4.72 -13.56
CA GLU A 68 -13.50 -4.17 -12.58
C GLU A 68 -13.08 -2.77 -12.12
N LEU A 69 -11.78 -2.57 -11.84
CA LEU A 69 -11.24 -1.27 -11.46
C LEU A 69 -11.38 -0.23 -12.58
N LEU A 70 -11.13 -0.62 -13.83
CA LEU A 70 -11.34 0.23 -14.99
C LEU A 70 -12.81 0.61 -15.16
N ALA A 71 -13.73 -0.34 -15.00
CA ALA A 71 -15.17 -0.07 -15.06
C ALA A 71 -15.61 0.93 -13.97
N ILE A 72 -15.13 0.75 -12.73
CA ILE A 72 -15.40 1.68 -11.63
C ILE A 72 -14.83 3.08 -11.93
N ALA A 73 -13.59 3.17 -12.40
CA ALA A 73 -12.93 4.43 -12.73
C ALA A 73 -13.70 5.19 -13.83
N ASN A 74 -14.08 4.48 -14.90
CA ASN A 74 -14.89 5.03 -15.99
C ASN A 74 -16.25 5.52 -15.49
N TYR A 75 -16.93 4.74 -14.63
CA TYR A 75 -18.22 5.15 -14.05
C TYR A 75 -18.10 6.40 -13.17
N MET A 76 -16.98 6.57 -12.48
CA MET A 76 -16.68 7.74 -11.66
C MET A 76 -16.09 8.92 -12.45
N ASP A 77 -15.90 8.78 -13.77
CA ASP A 77 -15.27 9.78 -14.65
C ASP A 77 -13.88 10.21 -14.16
N ILE A 78 -13.03 9.22 -13.84
CA ILE A 78 -11.64 9.42 -13.44
C ILE A 78 -10.74 8.37 -14.11
N THR A 79 -9.44 8.64 -14.14
CA THR A 79 -8.45 7.66 -14.60
C THR A 79 -8.22 6.56 -13.57
N LEU A 80 -7.73 5.39 -14.01
CA LEU A 80 -7.33 4.30 -13.10
C LEU A 80 -6.24 4.74 -12.11
N ALA A 81 -5.29 5.56 -12.55
CA ALA A 81 -4.24 6.08 -11.67
C ALA A 81 -4.80 7.00 -10.57
N GLN A 82 -5.80 7.82 -10.89
CA GLN A 82 -6.50 8.63 -9.89
C GLN A 82 -7.30 7.75 -8.91
N LEU A 83 -7.94 6.68 -9.41
CA LEU A 83 -8.67 5.74 -8.57
C LEU A 83 -7.76 5.07 -7.54
N LEU A 84 -6.56 4.64 -7.95
CA LEU A 84 -5.60 3.93 -7.09
C LEU A 84 -4.70 4.85 -6.25
N GLY A 85 -4.57 6.11 -6.64
CA GLY A 85 -3.71 7.07 -5.95
C GLY A 85 -2.22 6.89 -6.25
N ASN A 86 -1.46 7.96 -6.02
CA ASN A 86 -0.02 8.01 -6.35
C ASN A 86 0.81 7.02 -5.51
N GLU A 87 0.41 6.76 -4.27
CA GLU A 87 1.11 5.83 -3.38
C GLU A 87 1.12 4.42 -3.96
N ILE A 88 -0.03 3.90 -4.38
CA ILE A 88 -0.13 2.55 -4.96
C ILE A 88 0.54 2.49 -6.34
N VAL A 89 0.36 3.53 -7.16
CA VAL A 89 0.85 3.53 -8.56
C VAL A 89 2.37 3.63 -8.65
N ASN A 90 3.02 4.38 -7.75
CA ASN A 90 4.45 4.68 -7.84
C ASN A 90 5.33 3.84 -6.89
N GLU A 91 4.74 2.91 -6.13
CA GLU A 91 5.46 2.04 -5.20
C GLU A 91 6.42 1.12 -5.97
N LYS A 92 7.72 1.33 -5.79
CA LYS A 92 8.77 0.51 -6.41
C LYS A 92 8.92 -0.78 -5.61
N ASN A 93 8.59 -1.93 -6.23
CA ASN A 93 8.51 -3.25 -5.61
C ASN A 93 7.45 -3.29 -4.47
N PRO A 94 6.17 -3.56 -4.78
CA PRO A 94 5.17 -3.94 -3.79
C PRO A 94 5.50 -5.34 -3.26
N HIS A 95 6.59 -5.41 -2.52
CA HIS A 95 6.82 -6.45 -1.55
C HIS A 95 6.33 -5.88 -0.23
N PRO A 96 5.69 -6.68 0.64
CA PRO A 96 5.66 -6.33 2.06
C PRO A 96 7.09 -5.95 2.41
N MET A 97 7.30 -4.78 3.03
CA MET A 97 8.63 -4.44 3.55
C MET A 97 8.98 -5.45 4.66
N ASP A 98 9.44 -6.64 4.27
CA ASP A 98 10.26 -7.50 5.09
C ASP A 98 11.60 -6.80 5.18
N GLY A 99 11.72 -5.88 6.15
CA GLY A 99 12.94 -5.15 6.47
C GLY A 99 14.02 -6.07 7.03
N GLY A 100 14.49 -7.04 6.23
CA GLY A 100 15.46 -8.02 6.66
C GLY A 100 16.01 -8.88 5.53
N SER A 101 17.02 -8.37 4.82
CA SER A 101 18.33 -9.04 4.69
C SER A 101 19.13 -8.45 3.52
N SER A 102 19.92 -7.42 3.82
CA SER A 102 21.24 -7.30 3.22
C SER A 102 22.14 -6.53 4.18
N THR A 103 22.37 -7.10 5.37
CA THR A 103 23.64 -6.83 6.06
C THR A 103 24.71 -7.56 5.25
N VAL A 104 25.19 -6.93 4.19
CA VAL A 104 26.54 -7.20 3.72
C VAL A 104 27.45 -6.75 4.85
N ALA A 105 27.85 -7.71 5.68
CA ALA A 105 28.97 -7.59 6.60
C ALA A 105 30.26 -7.48 5.76
N GLY A 106 30.40 -6.38 5.03
CA GLY A 106 31.66 -5.93 4.47
C GLY A 106 32.45 -5.30 5.60
N GLY A 107 33.00 -6.16 6.46
CA GLY A 107 33.98 -5.77 7.45
C GLY A 107 35.05 -4.91 6.81
N ARG A 108 35.24 -3.73 7.39
CA ARG A 108 36.31 -2.77 7.11
C ARG A 108 37.62 -3.49 6.79
N LEU A 109 38.10 -3.39 5.56
CA LEU A 109 39.51 -3.65 5.27
C LEU A 109 40.25 -2.34 5.53
N ASP A 110 40.78 -2.19 6.73
CA ASP A 110 41.78 -1.18 7.01
C ASP A 110 43.06 -1.61 6.25
N LEU A 111 43.36 -1.00 5.10
CA LEU A 111 44.61 -1.27 4.38
C LEU A 111 45.76 -0.55 5.11
N PRO A 112 46.82 -1.24 5.56
CA PRO A 112 47.99 -0.57 6.09
C PRO A 112 48.67 0.19 4.95
N THR A 113 48.85 1.50 5.14
CA THR A 113 49.63 2.37 4.28
C THR A 113 51.07 1.86 4.22
N SER A 114 51.42 1.06 3.20
CA SER A 114 52.83 0.76 2.91
C SER A 114 53.27 1.61 1.73
N ARG A 115 54.01 2.65 2.07
CA ARG A 115 54.67 3.61 1.18
C ARG A 115 55.89 2.90 0.57
N LEU A 116 55.94 2.83 -0.76
CA LEU A 116 57.16 2.54 -1.53
C LEU A 116 58.20 3.66 -1.31
#